data_AF-A0A2E3Z7E7-F1
#
_entry.id   AF-A0A2E3Z7E7-F1
#
_cell.length_a   1.000
_cell.length_b   1.000
_cell.length_c   1.000
_cell.angle_alpha   90.00
_cell.angle_beta   90.00
_cell.angle_gamma   90.00
#
_symmetry.space_group_name_H-M   'P 1'
#
loop_
_entity.id
_entity.type
_entity.pdbx_description
1 polymer ?
#
loop_
_entity_poly.entity_id
_entity_poly.type
_entity_poly.pdbx_seq_one_letter_code
_entity_poly.pdbx_strand_id
1 'polypeptide(L)'
;MSDPSMPESLSRPFVAAPHASRYFPAAIFEESRQRITRSIERGEGPAILIGSTGVGKTMLVEVLNKQFQETMTVALLAGAQLCTRRALLQMVLFQIGLPYRDMDEGELRLSLLKYLQPDGGISRRILLLVDEA
;
A
#
# COMPACT_ATOMS: atom_id res chain seq x y z
N MET A 1 -4.99 40.63 21.34
CA MET A 1 -3.86 40.16 22.15
C MET A 1 -3.78 38.67 21.92
N SER A 2 -2.92 38.27 21.00
CA SER A 2 -2.86 36.92 20.42
C SER A 2 -1.60 36.25 20.96
N ASP A 3 -1.73 35.09 21.59
CA ASP A 3 -0.63 34.36 22.19
C ASP A 3 0.37 33.86 21.13
N PRO A 4 1.63 34.33 21.11
CA PRO A 4 2.62 33.95 20.12
C PRO A 4 3.63 33.00 20.77
N SER A 5 3.36 31.70 20.84
CA SER A 5 4.35 30.59 20.89
C SER A 5 3.77 29.32 21.51
N MET A 6 2.90 28.60 20.77
CA MET A 6 2.96 27.14 20.87
C MET A 6 4.05 26.69 19.90
N PRO A 7 5.17 26.11 20.38
CA PRO A 7 6.12 25.48 19.47
C PRO A 7 5.37 24.39 18.72
N GLU A 8 5.56 24.34 17.39
CA GLU A 8 5.14 23.21 16.56
C GLU A 8 5.42 21.92 17.34
N SER A 9 4.38 21.12 17.61
CA SER A 9 4.49 19.92 18.41
C SER A 9 5.71 19.12 17.95
N LEU A 10 6.72 18.98 18.82
CA LEU A 10 7.95 18.24 18.54
C LEU A 10 7.57 16.79 18.28
N SER A 11 7.26 16.46 17.03
CA SER A 11 6.90 15.11 16.62
C SER A 11 8.12 14.22 16.87
N ARG A 12 7.92 13.07 17.54
CA ARG A 12 9.01 12.19 17.95
C ARG A 12 9.89 11.83 16.73
N PRO A 13 11.19 12.15 16.70
CA PRO A 13 12.03 11.96 15.52
C PRO A 13 12.25 10.48 15.19
N PHE A 14 12.20 9.61 16.21
CA PHE A 14 12.30 8.16 16.06
C PHE A 14 10.95 7.52 16.37
N VAL A 15 10.18 7.21 15.32
CA VAL A 15 8.95 6.42 15.39
C VAL A 15 9.17 5.08 14.71
N ALA A 16 8.52 4.03 15.20
CA ALA A 16 8.68 2.69 14.66
C ALA A 16 8.04 2.52 13.27
N ALA A 17 6.93 3.24 13.01
CA ALA A 17 6.23 3.16 11.74
C ALA A 17 6.90 4.03 10.67
N PRO A 18 6.98 3.56 9.40
CA PRO A 18 7.39 4.41 8.30
C PRO A 18 6.41 5.58 8.16
N HIS A 19 6.92 6.75 7.76
CA HIS A 19 6.08 7.90 7.47
C HIS A 19 6.61 8.60 6.21
N ALA A 20 5.82 8.63 5.15
CA ALA A 20 6.25 9.13 3.84
C ALA A 20 6.81 10.57 3.88
N SER A 21 6.39 11.42 4.84
CA SER A 21 6.96 12.77 4.98
C SER A 21 8.41 12.81 5.48
N ARG A 22 8.93 11.68 5.97
CA ARG A 22 10.32 11.50 6.45
C ARG A 22 11.19 10.77 5.45
N TYR A 23 10.69 10.56 4.23
CA TYR A 23 11.42 9.91 3.16
C TYR A 23 12.58 10.77 2.68
N PHE A 24 13.77 10.17 2.60
CA PHE A 24 14.95 10.79 2.00
C PHE A 24 15.11 10.29 0.55
N PRO A 25 15.00 11.17 -0.47
CA PRO A 25 14.98 10.79 -1.87
C PRO A 25 16.41 10.54 -2.42
N ALA A 26 17.09 9.51 -1.90
CA ALA A 26 18.38 9.13 -2.47
C ALA A 26 18.20 8.64 -3.92
N ALA A 27 19.19 8.90 -4.78
CA ALA A 27 19.08 8.67 -6.23
C ALA A 27 18.60 7.25 -6.59
N ILE A 28 19.13 6.22 -5.92
CA ILE A 28 18.76 4.82 -6.18
C ILE A 28 17.30 4.51 -5.81
N PHE A 29 16.77 5.13 -4.75
CA PHE A 29 15.36 4.96 -4.35
C PHE A 29 14.42 5.72 -5.28
N GLU A 30 14.80 6.92 -5.72
CA GLU A 30 14.01 7.65 -6.70
C GLU A 30 13.95 6.94 -8.05
N GLU A 31 15.07 6.38 -8.51
CA GLU A 31 15.08 5.57 -9.73
C GLU A 31 14.15 4.35 -9.59
N SER A 32 14.23 3.65 -8.46
CA SER A 32 13.35 2.50 -8.16
C SER A 32 11.88 2.92 -8.10
N ARG A 33 11.57 4.02 -7.42
CA ARG A 33 10.23 4.60 -7.30
C ARG A 33 9.64 4.93 -8.66
N GLN A 34 10.41 5.58 -9.53
CA GLN A 34 9.98 5.94 -10.88
C GLN A 34 9.73 4.72 -11.77
N ARG A 35 10.60 3.71 -11.70
CA ARG A 35 10.40 2.45 -12.44
C ARG A 35 9.12 1.74 -12.00
N ILE A 36 8.89 1.61 -10.69
CA ILE A 36 7.68 1.01 -10.14
C ILE A 36 6.44 1.84 -10.50
N THR A 37 6.51 3.17 -10.37
CA THR A 37 5.42 4.08 -10.75
C THR A 37 4.98 3.87 -12.20
N ARG A 38 5.94 3.85 -13.15
CA ARG A 38 5.63 3.62 -14.57
C ARG A 38 4.99 2.25 -14.80
N SER A 39 5.46 1.21 -14.11
CA SER A 39 4.90 -0.15 -14.22
C SER A 39 3.44 -0.20 -13.72
N ILE A 40 3.14 0.47 -12.61
CA ILE A 40 1.77 0.59 -12.05
C ILE A 40 0.87 1.33 -13.03
N GLU A 41 1.28 2.51 -13.52
CA GLU A 41 0.48 3.34 -14.42
C GLU A 41 0.11 2.63 -15.72
N ARG A 42 1.04 1.82 -16.23
CA ARG A 42 0.87 1.05 -17.48
C ARG A 42 0.20 -0.30 -17.29
N GLY A 43 0.05 -0.77 -16.05
CA GLY A 43 -0.48 -2.10 -15.77
C GLY A 43 0.42 -3.23 -16.30
N GLU A 44 1.75 -3.04 -16.26
CA GLU A 44 2.75 -4.00 -16.80
C GLU A 44 2.86 -5.29 -15.95
N GLY A 45 2.10 -5.40 -14.86
CA GLY A 45 2.10 -6.56 -13.96
C GLY A 45 2.85 -6.31 -12.65
N PRO A 46 3.34 -7.37 -11.97
CA PRO A 46 4.00 -7.23 -10.67
C PRO A 46 5.38 -6.61 -10.80
N ALA A 47 5.73 -5.75 -9.84
CA ALA A 47 7.08 -5.20 -9.66
C ALA A 47 7.66 -5.71 -8.33
N ILE A 48 8.96 -6.01 -8.31
CA ILE A 48 9.65 -6.53 -7.11
C ILE A 48 10.75 -5.53 -6.72
N LEU A 49 10.76 -5.14 -5.44
CA LEU A 49 11.80 -4.30 -4.85
C LEU A 49 12.74 -5.15 -3.99
N ILE A 50 13.99 -5.29 -4.40
CA ILE A 50 15.00 -6.08 -3.70
C ILE A 50 16.08 -5.17 -3.13
N GLY A 51 16.49 -5.43 -1.88
CA GLY A 51 17.56 -4.71 -1.22
C GLY A 51 17.81 -5.25 0.18
N SER A 52 18.97 -4.93 0.75
CA SER A 52 19.37 -5.39 2.08
C SER A 52 18.41 -4.91 3.18
N THR A 53 18.47 -5.54 4.35
CA THR A 53 17.70 -5.11 5.53
C THR A 53 18.09 -3.69 5.94
N GLY A 54 17.11 -2.88 6.37
CA GLY A 54 17.37 -1.53 6.87
C GLY A 54 17.62 -0.45 5.81
N VAL A 55 17.58 -0.77 4.51
CA VAL A 55 17.81 0.24 3.45
C VAL A 55 16.60 1.15 3.21
N GLY A 56 15.44 0.87 3.79
CA GLY A 56 14.23 1.69 3.64
C GLY A 56 13.22 1.18 2.60
N LYS A 57 13.21 -0.12 2.28
CA LYS A 57 12.21 -0.73 1.38
C LYS A 57 10.77 -0.45 1.85
N THR A 58 10.48 -0.74 3.12
CA THR A 58 9.19 -0.44 3.75
C THR A 58 8.83 1.05 3.69
N MET A 59 9.82 1.95 3.81
CA MET A 59 9.60 3.39 3.64
C MET A 59 9.19 3.72 2.20
N LEU A 60 9.84 3.11 1.20
CA LEU A 60 9.49 3.32 -0.20
C LEU A 60 8.09 2.76 -0.52
N VAL A 61 7.71 1.61 0.06
CA VAL A 61 6.34 1.08 -0.05
C VAL A 61 5.33 2.08 0.53
N GLU A 62 5.61 2.68 1.68
CA GLU A 62 4.74 3.70 2.29
C GLU A 62 4.63 4.97 1.43
N VAL A 63 5.72 5.39 0.78
CA VAL A 63 5.70 6.51 -0.18
C VAL A 63 4.81 6.17 -1.38
N LEU A 64 4.92 4.97 -1.93
CA LEU A 64 4.07 4.51 -3.05
C LEU A 64 2.61 4.39 -2.62
N ASN A 65 2.34 3.88 -1.42
CA ASN A 65 0.99 3.83 -0.84
C ASN A 65 0.37 5.23 -0.81
N LYS A 66 1.08 6.20 -0.23
CA LYS A 66 0.63 7.59 -0.18
C LYS A 66 0.46 8.24 -1.55
N GLN A 67 1.32 7.90 -2.51
CA GLN A 67 1.26 8.42 -3.88
C GLN A 67 0.00 7.93 -4.62
N PHE A 68 -0.41 6.67 -4.41
CA PHE A 68 -1.47 6.04 -5.20
C PHE A 68 -2.83 5.98 -4.51
N GLN A 69 -2.91 6.08 -3.19
CA GLN A 69 -4.19 6.00 -2.45
C GLN A 69 -5.25 7.03 -2.89
N GLU A 70 -4.84 8.17 -3.46
CA GLU A 70 -5.76 9.21 -3.95
C GLU A 70 -6.30 8.93 -5.37
N THR A 71 -5.63 8.06 -6.13
CA THR A 71 -5.93 7.82 -7.54
C THR A 71 -6.44 6.41 -7.84
N MET A 72 -6.21 5.46 -6.93
CA MET A 72 -6.64 4.07 -7.07
C MET A 72 -6.90 3.43 -5.72
N THR A 73 -7.63 2.32 -5.74
CA THR A 73 -7.83 1.49 -4.56
C THR A 73 -6.53 0.74 -4.25
N VAL A 74 -5.90 1.05 -3.12
CA VAL A 74 -4.66 0.41 -2.67
C VAL A 74 -4.96 -0.53 -1.52
N ALA A 75 -4.46 -1.77 -1.59
CA ALA A 75 -4.43 -2.69 -0.47
C ALA A 75 -2.98 -2.91 -0.02
N LEU A 76 -2.63 -2.33 1.13
CA LEU A 76 -1.31 -2.50 1.74
C LEU A 76 -1.31 -3.73 2.66
N LEU A 77 -0.56 -4.75 2.25
CA LEU A 77 -0.35 -5.99 2.98
C LEU A 77 1.01 -5.92 3.70
N ALA A 78 1.08 -5.14 4.78
CA ALA A 78 2.31 -4.95 5.54
C ALA A 78 2.42 -5.96 6.69
N GLY A 79 3.58 -6.64 6.80
CA GLY A 79 3.90 -7.51 7.94
C GLY A 79 2.91 -8.67 8.14
N ALA A 80 2.15 -9.03 7.11
CA ALA A 80 1.13 -10.05 7.21
C ALA A 80 1.77 -11.42 6.97
N GLN A 81 1.76 -12.29 7.98
CA GLN A 81 2.00 -13.72 7.79
C GLN A 81 0.81 -14.31 7.03
N LEU A 82 0.78 -14.10 5.71
CA LEU A 82 -0.28 -14.59 4.83
C LEU A 82 -0.07 -16.08 4.57
N CYS A 83 -0.32 -16.90 5.59
CA CYS A 83 -0.05 -18.33 5.57
C CYS A 83 -1.10 -19.15 4.79
N THR A 84 -2.22 -18.54 4.39
CA THR A 84 -3.29 -19.22 3.64
C THR A 84 -3.90 -18.33 2.57
N ARG A 85 -4.48 -18.94 1.54
CA ARG A 85 -5.27 -18.24 0.51
C ARG A 85 -6.43 -17.46 1.11
N ARG A 86 -7.13 -18.06 2.08
CA ARG A 86 -8.17 -17.40 2.87
C ARG A 86 -7.64 -16.13 3.55
N ALA A 87 -6.50 -16.20 4.25
CA ALA A 87 -5.93 -15.05 4.96
C ALA A 87 -5.55 -13.91 3.99
N LEU A 88 -4.96 -14.24 2.83
CA LEU A 88 -4.68 -13.26 1.77
C LEU A 88 -5.97 -12.56 1.30
N LEU A 89 -7.00 -13.34 0.95
CA LEU A 89 -8.27 -12.78 0.48
C LEU A 89 -8.93 -11.91 1.56
N GLN A 90 -8.93 -12.37 2.82
CA GLN A 90 -9.48 -11.59 3.94
C GLN A 90 -8.74 -10.27 4.12
N MET A 91 -7.41 -10.27 4.03
CA MET A 91 -6.61 -9.06 4.19
C MET A 91 -6.85 -8.08 3.05
N VAL A 92 -6.91 -8.56 1.80
CA VAL A 92 -7.24 -7.72 0.65
C VAL A 92 -8.62 -7.08 0.82
N LEU A 93 -9.65 -7.87 1.14
CA LEU A 93 -11.01 -7.36 1.35
C LEU A 93 -11.09 -6.36 2.51
N PHE A 94 -10.41 -6.64 3.62
CA PHE A 94 -10.30 -5.72 4.76
C PHE A 94 -9.72 -4.36 4.35
N GLN A 95 -8.60 -4.37 3.62
CA GLN A 95 -7.91 -3.13 3.21
C GLN A 95 -8.74 -2.29 2.24
N ILE A 96 -9.56 -2.91 1.39
CA ILE A 96 -10.43 -2.20 0.44
C ILE A 96 -11.84 -1.94 0.97
N GLY A 97 -12.11 -2.23 2.25
CA GLY A 97 -13.37 -1.91 2.92
C GLY A 97 -14.55 -2.83 2.58
N LEU A 98 -14.29 -4.07 2.13
CA LEU A 98 -15.32 -5.07 1.84
C LEU A 98 -15.52 -6.07 2.99
N PRO A 99 -16.69 -6.74 3.06
CA PRO A 99 -16.90 -7.83 4.01
C PRO A 99 -15.86 -8.94 3.84
N TYR A 100 -15.31 -9.41 4.97
CA TYR A 100 -14.23 -10.40 5.01
C TYR A 100 -14.33 -11.41 6.17
N ARG A 101 -15.27 -11.19 7.10
CA ARG A 101 -15.52 -12.07 8.25
C ARG A 101 -16.65 -13.01 7.93
N ASP A 102 -16.61 -14.19 8.56
CA ASP A 102 -17.68 -15.20 8.48
C ASP A 102 -17.98 -15.73 7.07
N MET A 103 -17.05 -15.52 6.13
CA MET A 103 -17.12 -16.00 4.75
C MET A 103 -16.14 -17.15 4.52
N ASP A 104 -16.46 -18.09 3.66
CA ASP A 104 -15.52 -19.12 3.19
C ASP A 104 -14.54 -18.62 2.11
N GLU A 105 -13.53 -19.42 1.73
CA GLU A 105 -12.55 -19.03 0.70
C GLU A 105 -13.21 -18.71 -0.65
N GLY A 106 -14.25 -19.45 -1.02
CA GLY A 106 -15.01 -19.26 -2.26
C GLY A 106 -15.80 -17.96 -2.24
N GLU A 107 -16.50 -17.67 -1.14
CA GLU A 107 -17.25 -16.43 -0.94
C GLU A 107 -16.33 -15.20 -0.95
N LEU A 108 -15.19 -15.26 -0.26
CA LEU A 108 -14.19 -14.18 -0.29
C LEU A 108 -13.69 -13.93 -1.71
N ARG A 109 -13.39 -15.00 -2.46
CA ARG A 109 -12.94 -14.93 -3.86
C ARG A 109 -14.01 -14.34 -4.77
N LEU A 110 -15.26 -14.79 -4.64
CA LEU A 110 -16.38 -14.29 -5.44
C LEU A 110 -16.67 -12.81 -5.15
N SER A 111 -16.57 -12.40 -3.88
CA SER A 111 -16.69 -10.99 -3.47
C SER A 111 -15.63 -10.12 -4.16
N LEU A 112 -14.37 -10.55 -4.13
CA LEU A 112 -13.28 -9.84 -4.82
C LEU A 112 -13.48 -9.79 -6.34
N LEU A 113 -13.87 -10.91 -6.95
CA LEU A 113 -14.14 -10.96 -8.40
C LEU A 113 -15.30 -10.03 -8.80
N LYS A 114 -16.39 -10.02 -8.02
CA LYS A 114 -17.53 -9.12 -8.24
C LYS A 114 -17.11 -7.66 -8.11
N TYR A 115 -16.26 -7.33 -7.14
CA TYR A 115 -15.73 -5.97 -7.00
C TYR A 115 -14.90 -5.54 -8.21
N LEU A 116 -14.08 -6.44 -8.76
CA LEU A 116 -13.22 -6.18 -9.92
C LEU A 116 -13.99 -6.13 -11.26
N GLN A 117 -15.26 -6.55 -11.29
CA GLN A 117 -16.07 -6.42 -12.49
C GLN A 117 -16.24 -4.93 -12.85
N PRO A 118 -16.18 -4.58 -14.15
CA PRO A 118 -16.40 -3.21 -14.59
C PRO A 118 -17.79 -2.74 -14.17
N ASP A 119 -17.88 -1.49 -13.72
CA ASP A 119 -19.14 -0.83 -13.42
C ASP A 119 -19.30 0.36 -14.35
N GLY A 120 -20.37 0.37 -15.16
CA GLY A 120 -20.61 1.42 -16.14
C GLY A 120 -19.48 1.62 -17.17
N GLY A 121 -18.70 0.57 -17.48
CA GLY A 121 -17.56 0.64 -18.41
C GLY A 121 -16.24 1.15 -17.80
N ILE A 122 -16.23 1.48 -16.50
CA ILE A 122 -15.01 1.83 -15.77
C ILE A 122 -14.46 0.56 -15.10
N SER A 123 -13.29 0.11 -15.57
CA SER A 123 -12.58 -0.99 -14.91
C SER A 123 -12.07 -0.54 -13.54
N ARG A 124 -12.52 -1.22 -12.48
CA ARG A 124 -11.95 -1.04 -11.14
C ARG A 124 -10.57 -1.69 -11.09
N ARG A 125 -9.56 -0.90 -10.73
CA ARG A 125 -8.17 -1.36 -10.58
C ARG A 125 -7.81 -1.35 -9.10
N ILE A 126 -7.18 -2.43 -8.64
CA ILE A 126 -6.62 -2.53 -7.30
C ILE A 126 -5.10 -2.60 -7.42
N LEU A 127 -4.39 -1.81 -6.64
CA LEU A 127 -2.96 -1.94 -6.42
C LEU A 127 -2.71 -2.72 -5.14
N LEU A 128 -2.06 -3.87 -5.26
CA LEU A 128 -1.58 -4.64 -4.11
C LEU A 128 -0.14 -4.21 -3.80
N LEU A 129 0.09 -3.66 -2.62
CA LEU A 129 1.41 -3.40 -2.09
C LEU A 129 1.72 -4.43 -1.01
N VAL A 130 2.73 -5.25 -1.21
CA VAL A 130 3.09 -6.33 -0.28
C VAL A 130 4.48 -6.04 0.28
N ASP A 131 4.57 -5.91 1.60
CA ASP A 131 5.85 -5.77 2.31
C ASP A 131 6.17 -7.08 3.03
N GLU A 132 7.45 -7.47 3.03
CA GLU A 132 7.92 -8.79 3.50
C GLU A 132 7.25 -9.97 2.75
N ALA A 133 7.28 -9.90 1.40
CA ALA A 133 6.77 -10.93 0.49
C ALA A 133 7.70 -12.14 0.31
#